data_AF-A0A367P5P3-F1
#
_entry.id   AF-A0A367P5P3-F1
#
_cell.length_a   1.000
_cell.length_b   1.000
_cell.length_c   1.000
_cell.angle_alpha   90.00
_cell.angle_beta   90.00
_cell.angle_gamma   90.00
#
_symmetry.space_group_name_H-M   'P 1'
#
loop_
_entity.id
_entity.type
_entity.pdbx_description
1 polymer ?
#
loop_
_entity_poly.entity_id
_entity_poly.type
_entity_poly.pdbx_seq_one_letter_code
_entity_poly.pdbx_strand_id
1 'polypeptide(L)'
;KYLVLGGLSFPYDEPALRWALREGKPLSWLIHKDHKGYRLMVSFARPAAPISTLSAKFGAIGIDFNADHLAVTETDPGGNMIQSWRVELPLEDKSTGQRAA
;
A
#
# COMPACT_ATOMS: atom_id res chain seq x y z
N LYS A 1 15.05 26.68 19.42
CA LYS A 1 15.27 27.15 18.02
C LYS A 1 14.79 26.03 17.11
N TYR A 2 13.85 26.30 16.21
CA TYR A 2 13.33 25.30 15.26
C TYR A 2 13.84 25.57 13.84
N LEU A 3 13.99 24.50 13.05
CA LEU A 3 14.28 24.57 11.62
C LEU A 3 12.95 24.48 10.88
N VAL A 4 12.68 25.43 9.98
CA VAL A 4 11.52 25.39 9.09
C VAL A 4 11.97 24.82 7.75
N LEU A 5 11.39 23.68 7.36
CA LEU A 5 11.61 23.07 6.05
C LEU A 5 10.46 23.45 5.13
N GLY A 6 10.72 24.35 4.17
CA GLY A 6 9.78 24.70 3.11
C GLY A 6 9.81 23.70 1.95
N GLY A 7 8.75 23.69 1.13
CA GLY A 7 8.72 22.92 -0.13
C GLY A 7 8.63 21.40 0.04
N LEU A 8 8.20 20.91 1.20
CA LEU A 8 7.96 19.47 1.40
C LEU A 8 6.73 19.02 0.59
N SER A 9 6.89 17.92 -0.15
CA SER A 9 5.80 17.23 -0.86
C SER A 9 5.65 15.81 -0.35
N PHE A 10 4.42 15.37 -0.08
CA PHE A 10 4.12 14.00 0.32
C PHE A 10 3.25 13.36 -0.76
N PRO A 11 3.83 12.52 -1.65
CA PRO A 11 3.05 11.91 -2.74
C PRO A 11 2.00 10.90 -2.26
N TYR A 12 2.11 10.43 -1.01
CA TYR A 12 1.25 9.42 -0.43
C TYR A 12 0.59 9.94 0.85
N ASP A 13 -0.71 9.68 0.98
CA ASP A 13 -1.51 9.96 2.19
C ASP A 13 -1.39 11.39 2.75
N GLU A 14 -1.06 12.39 1.92
CA GLU A 14 -0.97 13.80 2.34
C GLU A 14 -2.25 14.30 3.03
N PRO A 15 -3.47 13.99 2.56
CA PRO A 15 -4.69 14.39 3.27
C PRO A 15 -4.76 13.82 4.69
N ALA A 16 -4.30 12.58 4.90
CA ALA A 16 -4.29 11.94 6.21
C ALA A 16 -3.25 12.57 7.14
N LEU A 17 -2.08 12.94 6.60
CA LEU A 17 -1.05 13.68 7.35
C LEU A 17 -1.56 15.07 7.77
N ARG A 18 -2.22 15.80 6.86
CA ARG A 18 -2.82 17.12 7.17
C ARG A 18 -3.88 17.01 8.26
N TRP A 19 -4.73 15.99 8.21
CA TRP A 19 -5.67 15.68 9.28
C TRP A 19 -4.94 15.41 10.61
N ALA A 20 -3.91 14.56 10.61
CA ALA A 20 -3.17 14.19 11.83
C ALA A 20 -2.54 15.42 12.51
N LEU A 21 -1.96 16.33 11.71
CA LEU A 21 -1.43 17.60 12.19
C LEU A 21 -2.52 18.50 12.78
N ARG A 22 -3.68 18.62 12.11
CA ARG A 22 -4.81 19.44 12.57
C ARG A 22 -5.40 18.92 13.88
N GLU A 23 -5.51 17.61 14.03
CA GLU A 23 -6.04 16.96 15.24
C GLU A 23 -4.99 16.79 16.35
N GLY A 24 -3.76 17.30 16.16
CA GLY A 24 -2.68 17.20 17.15
C GLY A 24 -2.25 15.77 17.46
N LYS A 25 -2.34 14.85 16.48
CA LYS A 25 -1.88 13.47 16.67
C LYS A 25 -0.37 13.44 16.83
N PRO A 26 0.18 12.58 17.72
CA PRO A 26 1.62 12.34 17.77
C PRO A 26 2.14 11.85 16.42
N LEU A 27 3.28 12.40 16.00
CA LEU A 27 4.00 11.97 14.81
C LEU A 27 5.41 11.52 15.21
N SER A 28 5.86 10.41 14.65
CA SER A 28 7.29 10.07 14.57
C SER A 28 7.80 10.41 13.17
N TRP A 29 9.04 10.83 13.06
CA TRP A 29 9.63 11.22 11.79
C TRP A 29 11.09 10.81 11.69
N LEU A 30 11.53 10.54 10.46
CA LEU A 30 12.90 10.19 10.11
C LEU A 30 13.31 10.93 8.84
N ILE A 31 14.47 11.60 8.87
CA ILE A 31 15.11 12.13 7.65
C ILE A 31 16.10 11.08 7.17
N HIS A 32 15.87 10.57 5.97
CA HIS A 32 16.73 9.59 5.32
C HIS A 32 17.41 10.24 4.10
N LYS A 33 18.74 10.13 3.99
CA LYS A 33 19.50 10.58 2.83
C LYS A 33 19.86 9.39 1.95
N ASP A 34 19.60 9.48 0.67
CA ASP A 34 20.04 8.52 -0.34
C ASP A 34 20.79 9.21 -1.50
N HIS A 35 21.07 8.47 -2.57
CA HIS A 35 21.74 8.98 -3.76
C HIS A 35 20.92 10.01 -4.56
N LYS A 36 19.59 10.06 -4.39
CA LYS A 36 18.68 11.01 -5.05
C LYS A 36 18.43 12.26 -4.22
N GLY A 37 18.60 12.20 -2.90
CA GLY A 37 18.46 13.35 -2.02
C GLY A 37 18.00 12.99 -0.61
N TYR A 38 17.27 13.90 0.02
CA TYR A 38 16.69 13.69 1.35
C TYR A 38 15.21 13.33 1.23
N ARG A 39 14.77 12.35 2.02
CA ARG A 39 13.38 11.95 2.18
C ARG A 39 12.96 12.15 3.63
N LEU A 40 11.80 12.72 3.85
CA LEU A 40 11.17 12.80 5.17
C LEU A 40 10.09 11.71 5.26
N MET A 41 10.33 10.73 6.11
CA MET A 41 9.37 9.66 6.42
C MET A 41 8.62 10.06 7.69
N VAL A 42 7.29 10.04 7.65
CA VAL A 42 6.45 10.45 8.77
C VAL A 42 5.46 9.32 9.06
N SER A 43 5.32 8.96 10.34
CA SER A 43 4.36 7.96 10.79
C SER A 43 3.47 8.56 11.87
N PHE A 44 2.19 8.21 11.82
CA PHE A 44 1.16 8.70 12.72
C PHE A 44 0.03 7.68 12.82
N ALA A 45 -0.70 7.70 13.93
CA ALA A 45 -1.89 6.88 14.09
C ALA A 45 -2.98 7.36 13.13
N ARG A 46 -3.38 6.50 12.20
CA ARG A 46 -4.49 6.75 11.27
C ARG A 46 -5.80 6.24 11.89
N PRO A 47 -6.94 6.91 11.66
CA PRO A 47 -8.24 6.31 11.91
C PRO A 47 -8.34 5.00 11.12
N ALA A 48 -9.01 4.00 11.69
CA ALA A 48 -9.34 2.80 10.95
C ALA A 48 -10.07 3.20 9.66
N ALA A 49 -9.59 2.71 8.52
CA ALA A 49 -10.31 2.89 7.27
C ALA A 49 -11.68 2.20 7.42
N PRO A 50 -12.77 2.80 6.91
CA PRO A 50 -14.05 2.11 6.84
C PRO A 50 -13.85 0.77 6.13
N ILE A 51 -14.43 -0.29 6.68
CA ILE A 51 -14.49 -1.57 5.97
C ILE A 51 -15.36 -1.35 4.74
N SER A 52 -14.73 -1.32 3.57
CA SER A 52 -15.42 -1.18 2.28
C SER A 52 -15.77 -2.53 1.67
N THR A 53 -15.36 -3.64 2.29
CA THR A 53 -15.64 -4.97 1.79
C THR A 53 -17.08 -5.37 2.09
N LEU A 54 -17.72 -5.98 1.10
CA LEU A 54 -19.02 -6.62 1.26
C LEU A 54 -18.89 -7.84 2.18
N SER A 55 -20.00 -8.24 2.81
CA SER A 55 -20.07 -9.48 3.57
C SER A 55 -19.68 -10.68 2.71
N ALA A 56 -19.01 -11.69 3.28
CA ALA A 56 -18.64 -12.93 2.58
C ALA A 56 -19.85 -13.68 1.97
N LYS A 57 -21.08 -13.34 2.37
CA LYS A 57 -22.32 -13.83 1.73
C LYS A 57 -22.48 -13.41 0.26
N PHE A 58 -21.63 -12.51 -0.23
CA PHE A 58 -21.60 -12.08 -1.62
C PHE A 58 -20.46 -12.75 -2.41
N GLY A 59 -19.75 -13.71 -1.81
CA GLY A 59 -18.56 -14.30 -2.39
C GLY A 59 -17.28 -13.72 -1.81
N ALA A 60 -16.15 -14.05 -2.44
CA ALA A 60 -14.83 -13.63 -1.97
C ALA A 60 -13.87 -13.37 -3.13
N ILE A 61 -12.87 -12.53 -2.86
CA ILE A 61 -11.67 -12.40 -3.70
C ILE A 61 -10.52 -13.09 -2.97
N GLY A 62 -10.13 -14.26 -3.44
CA GLY A 62 -8.93 -14.97 -3.00
C GLY A 62 -7.70 -14.40 -3.71
N ILE A 63 -6.64 -14.13 -2.95
CA ILE A 63 -5.36 -13.64 -3.49
C ILE A 63 -4.26 -14.56 -2.99
N ASP A 64 -3.52 -15.14 -3.91
CA ASP A 64 -2.32 -15.95 -3.65
C ASP A 64 -1.06 -15.26 -4.20
N PHE A 65 -0.02 -15.21 -3.38
CA PHE A 65 1.22 -14.52 -3.69
C PHE A 65 2.19 -15.48 -4.35
N ASN A 66 2.50 -15.22 -5.62
CA ASN A 66 3.51 -15.94 -6.38
C ASN A 66 4.70 -15.02 -6.64
N ALA A 67 5.84 -15.59 -7.03
CA ALA A 67 7.07 -14.82 -7.20
C ALA A 67 6.92 -13.68 -8.23
N ASP A 68 6.24 -13.96 -9.34
CA ASP A 68 6.10 -13.09 -10.51
C ASP A 68 4.72 -12.43 -10.64
N HIS A 69 3.74 -12.84 -9.83
CA HIS A 69 2.37 -12.34 -9.93
C HIS A 69 1.56 -12.56 -8.66
N LEU A 70 0.43 -11.87 -8.57
CA LEU A 70 -0.67 -12.25 -7.68
C LEU A 70 -1.67 -13.07 -8.50
N ALA A 71 -1.97 -14.28 -8.05
CA ALA A 71 -3.09 -15.06 -8.58
C ALA A 71 -4.35 -14.62 -7.84
N VAL A 72 -5.34 -14.14 -8.59
CA VAL A 72 -6.58 -13.61 -8.02
C VAL A 72 -7.75 -14.44 -8.52
N THR A 73 -8.64 -14.83 -7.61
CA THR A 73 -9.83 -15.60 -7.92
C THR A 73 -11.04 -14.99 -7.23
N GLU A 74 -12.09 -14.73 -8.01
CA GLU A 74 -13.41 -14.42 -7.50
C GLU A 74 -14.22 -15.71 -7.33
N THR A 75 -14.83 -15.87 -6.16
CA THR A 75 -15.74 -16.99 -5.87
C THR A 75 -17.13 -16.49 -5.54
N ASP A 76 -18.14 -17.31 -5.85
CA ASP A 76 -19.49 -17.13 -5.33
C ASP A 76 -19.55 -17.41 -3.80
N PRO A 77 -20.69 -17.19 -3.14
CA PRO A 77 -20.85 -17.48 -1.70
C PRO A 77 -20.71 -18.97 -1.33
N GLY A 78 -20.87 -19.87 -2.28
CA GLY A 78 -20.68 -21.31 -2.11
C GLY A 78 -19.21 -21.75 -2.26
N GLY A 79 -18.32 -20.83 -2.62
CA GLY A 79 -16.91 -21.11 -2.88
C GLY A 79 -16.65 -21.62 -4.30
N ASN A 80 -17.65 -21.58 -5.20
CA ASN A 80 -17.42 -21.92 -6.60
C ASN A 80 -16.69 -20.77 -7.29
N MET A 81 -15.69 -21.10 -8.09
CA MET A 81 -14.94 -20.13 -8.88
C MET A 81 -15.83 -19.47 -9.94
N ILE A 82 -15.88 -18.14 -9.94
CA ILE A 82 -16.54 -17.34 -10.98
C ILE A 82 -15.52 -16.99 -12.08
N GLN A 83 -14.38 -16.43 -11.68
CA GLN A 83 -13.30 -16.06 -12.59
C GLN A 83 -11.96 -15.97 -11.86
N SER A 84 -10.86 -16.07 -12.62
CA SER A 84 -9.51 -15.88 -12.13
C SER A 84 -8.68 -15.06 -13.11
N TRP A 85 -7.77 -14.25 -12.56
CA TRP A 85 -6.82 -13.47 -13.34
C TRP A 85 -5.50 -13.29 -12.59
N ARG A 86 -4.51 -12.74 -13.28
CA ARG A 86 -3.18 -12.47 -12.73
C ARG A 86 -2.93 -10.98 -12.69
N VAL A 87 -2.33 -10.51 -11.60
CA VAL A 87 -1.74 -9.18 -11.51
C VAL A 87 -0.24 -9.36 -11.52
N GLU A 88 0.40 -9.02 -12.64
CA GLU A 88 1.84 -9.16 -12.81
C GLU A 88 2.58 -8.25 -11.82
N LEU A 89 3.54 -8.81 -11.09
CA LEU A 89 4.37 -8.04 -10.18
C LEU A 89 5.66 -7.59 -10.89
N PRO A 90 6.08 -6.34 -10.72
CA PRO A 90 7.42 -5.94 -11.14
C PRO A 90 8.44 -6.69 -10.27
N LEU A 91 9.19 -7.60 -10.87
CA LEU A 91 10.33 -8.22 -10.21
C LEU A 91 11.48 -7.21 -10.20
N GLU A 92 11.71 -6.52 -9.07
CA GLU A 92 12.92 -5.73 -8.91
C GLU A 92 14.14 -6.65 -9.13
N ASP A 93 15.04 -6.23 -10.02
CA ASP A 93 16.30 -6.89 -10.39
C ASP A 93 16.24 -8.28 -11.06
N LYS A 94 15.08 -8.78 -11.49
CA LYS A 94 15.00 -10.03 -12.30
C LYS A 94 14.55 -9.78 -13.73
N SER A 95 15.30 -10.32 -14.70
CA SER A 95 14.95 -10.24 -16.12
C SER A 95 13.78 -11.17 -16.47
N THR A 96 13.13 -10.92 -17.62
CA THR A 96 11.99 -11.68 -18.13
C THR A 96 12.22 -13.19 -18.22
N GLY A 97 13.48 -13.64 -18.28
CA GLY A 97 13.87 -15.05 -18.34
C GLY A 97 13.91 -15.80 -16.99
N GLN A 98 13.68 -15.12 -15.86
CA GLN A 98 13.69 -15.73 -14.52
C GLN A 98 12.29 -15.90 -13.91
N ARG A 99 11.25 -15.79 -14.73
CA ARG A 99 9.84 -15.93 -14.31
C ARG A 99 9.40 -17.38 -14.06
N ALA A 100 10.18 -18.37 -14.48
CA ALA A 100 9.85 -19.78 -14.36
C ALA A 100 10.87 -20.51 -13.47
N ALA A 101 10.65 -20.47 -12.15
CA ALA A 101 11.30 -21.35 -11.18
C ALA A 101 10.26 -21.78 -10.14
#